data_AF-A0A2E6NAT4-F1
#
_entry.id   AF-A0A2E6NAT4-F1
#
_cell.length_a   1.000
_cell.length_b   1.000
_cell.length_c   1.000
_cell.angle_alpha   90.00
_cell.angle_beta   90.00
_cell.angle_gamma   90.00
#
_symmetry.space_group_name_H-M   'P 1'
#
loop_
_entity.id
_entity.type
_entity.pdbx_description
1 polymer ?
#
loop_
_entity_poly.entity_id
_entity_poly.type
_entity_poly.pdbx_seq_one_letter_code
_entity_poly.pdbx_strand_id
1 'polypeptide(L)' 'MNASTIVDLSYIVAAILFIFGIKMLGKADTAKRGNLLSAVGMLLAVIVTLLSKGLSYPLVIVGLSLGGAV' A
#
# COMPACT_ATOMS: atom_id res chain seq x y z
N MET A 1 -1.16 10.58 -20.76
CA MET A 1 -1.15 10.78 -19.30
C MET A 1 0.30 10.85 -18.84
N ASN A 2 0.63 11.80 -17.96
CA ASN A 2 1.98 11.92 -17.40
C ASN A 2 2.20 10.87 -16.30
N ALA A 3 3.43 10.38 -16.16
CA ALA A 3 3.78 9.37 -15.15
C ALA A 3 3.49 9.85 -13.72
N SER A 4 3.70 11.14 -13.43
CA SER A 4 3.36 11.76 -12.14
C SER A 4 1.86 11.66 -11.82
N THR A 5 1.00 11.95 -12.79
CA THR A 5 -0.46 11.85 -12.62
C THR A 5 -0.90 10.42 -12.30
N ILE A 6 -0.26 9.41 -12.91
CA ILE A 6 -0.54 8.00 -12.63
C ILE A 6 -0.15 7.65 -11.19
N VAL A 7 1.00 8.13 -10.73
CA VAL A 7 1.48 7.93 -9.34
C VAL A 7 0.52 8.57 -8.34
N ASP A 8 0.12 9.82 -8.56
CA ASP A 8 -0.78 10.54 -7.66
C ASP A 8 -2.17 9.87 -7.60
N LEU A 9 -2.71 9.46 -8.75
CA LEU A 9 -3.98 8.72 -8.80
C LEU A 9 -3.87 7.37 -8.08
N SER A 10 -2.74 6.68 -8.21
CA SER A 10 -2.52 5.41 -7.52
C SER A 10 -2.50 5.58 -6.00
N TYR A 11 -1.90 6.66 -5.49
CA TYR A 11 -1.95 6.98 -4.07
C TYR A 11 -3.35 7.32 -3.59
N ILE A 12 -4.15 8.02 -4.40
CA ILE A 12 -5.58 8.27 -4.09
C ILE A 12 -6.33 6.93 -4.01
N VAL A 13 -6.12 6.02 -4.95
CA VAL A 13 -6.74 4.68 -4.93
C VAL A 13 -6.30 3.90 -3.69
N ALA A 14 -5.01 3.89 -3.33
CA ALA A 14 -4.53 3.26 -2.11
C ALA A 14 -5.18 3.86 -0.85
N ALA A 15 -5.28 5.20 -0.77
CA ALA A 15 -5.92 5.88 0.34
C ALA A 15 -7.40 5.50 0.49
N ILE A 16 -8.13 5.41 -0.63
CA ILE A 16 -9.52 4.96 -0.64
C ILE A 16 -9.63 3.52 -0.09
N LEU A 17 -8.76 2.60 -0.54
CA LEU A 17 -8.72 1.23 -0.04
C LEU A 17 -8.44 1.17 1.46
N PHE A 18 -7.51 1.99 1.96
CA PHE A 18 -7.24 2.11 3.40
C PHE A 18 -8.44 2.62 4.19
N ILE A 19 -9.12 3.67 3.71
CA ILE A 19 -10.31 4.23 4.37
C ILE A 19 -11.40 3.16 4.52
N PHE A 20 -11.68 2.42 3.43
CA PHE A 20 -12.67 1.34 3.50
C PHE A 20 -12.19 0.17 4.38
N GLY A 21 -10.91 -0.19 4.32
CA GLY A 21 -10.33 -1.24 5.14
C GLY A 21 -10.47 -0.94 6.64
N ILE A 22 -10.09 0.26 7.07
CA ILE A 22 -10.23 0.73 8.46
C ILE A 22 -11.71 0.78 8.87
N LYS A 23 -12.60 1.27 8.00
CA LYS A 23 -14.04 1.28 8.26
C LYS A 23 -14.58 -0.14 8.53
N MET A 24 -14.12 -1.14 7.77
CA MET A 24 -14.52 -2.54 7.93
C MET A 24 -13.91 -3.21 9.16
N LEU A 25 -12.73 -2.77 9.60
CA LEU A 25 -12.13 -3.22 10.87
C LEU A 25 -12.97 -2.82 12.09
N GLY A 26 -13.79 -1.78 11.98
CA GLY A 26 -14.73 -1.36 13.03
C GLY A 26 -15.88 -2.33 13.31
N LYS A 27 -16.08 -3.38 12.50
CA LYS A 27 -17.08 -4.43 12.75
C LYS A 27 -16.45 -5.81 12.65
N ALA A 28 -16.68 -6.66 13.65
CA ALA A 28 -16.04 -7.98 13.76
C ALA A 28 -16.35 -8.92 12.59
N ASP A 29 -17.56 -8.85 12.04
CA ASP A 29 -18.01 -9.62 10.88
C ASP A 29 -17.25 -9.27 9.60
N THR A 30 -16.91 -7.99 9.40
CA THR A 30 -16.19 -7.49 8.23
C THR A 30 -14.68 -7.35 8.42
N ALA A 31 -14.17 -7.51 9.65
CA ALA A 31 -12.78 -7.19 9.99
C ALA A 31 -11.73 -7.92 9.14
N LYS A 32 -11.91 -9.23 8.88
CA LYS A 32 -10.97 -10.01 8.04
C LYS A 32 -10.87 -9.45 6.62
N ARG A 33 -12.01 -9.06 6.03
CA ARG A 33 -12.07 -8.46 4.70
C ARG A 33 -11.50 -7.04 4.71
N GLY A 34 -11.74 -6.29 5.78
CA GLY A 34 -11.16 -4.96 5.99
C GLY A 34 -9.63 -4.99 6.00
N ASN A 35 -9.04 -5.93 6.75
CA ASN A 35 -7.59 -6.12 6.78
C ASN A 35 -7.02 -6.45 5.39
N LEU A 36 -7.69 -7.35 4.65
CA LEU A 36 -7.27 -7.69 3.28
C LEU A 36 -7.31 -6.46 2.35
N LEU A 37 -8.34 -5.63 2.46
CA LEU A 37 -8.48 -4.42 1.65
C LEU A 37 -7.36 -3.41 1.95
N SER A 38 -7.02 -3.22 3.23
CA SER A 38 -5.88 -2.41 3.65
C SER A 38 -4.55 -2.98 3.14
N ALA A 39 -4.36 -4.30 3.18
CA ALA A 39 -3.15 -4.94 2.66
C ALA A 39 -2.97 -4.75 1.15
N VAL A 40 -4.06 -4.81 0.37
CA VAL A 40 -4.04 -4.50 -1.08
C VAL A 40 -3.69 -3.04 -1.33
N GLY A 41 -4.25 -2.12 -0.54
CA GLY A 41 -3.90 -0.69 -0.60
C GLY A 41 -2.42 -0.44 -0.32
N MET A 42 -1.86 -1.11 0.70
CA MET A 42 -0.44 -1.05 1.02
C MET A 42 0.42 -1.58 -0.13
N LEU A 43 0.08 -2.76 -0.67
CA LEU A 43 0.84 -3.39 -1.76
C LEU A 43 0.88 -2.49 -3.00
N LEU A 44 -0.26 -1.89 -3.37
CA LEU A 44 -0.35 -0.96 -4.50
C LEU A 44 0.58 0.25 -4.29
N ALA A 45 0.54 0.87 -3.11
CA ALA A 45 1.39 2.02 -2.79
C ALA A 45 2.88 1.67 -2.85
N VAL A 46 3.29 0.50 -2.34
CA VAL A 46 4.67 0.02 -2.39
C VAL A 46 5.14 -0.14 -3.84
N ILE A 47 4.36 -0.86 -4.67
CA ILE A 47 4.74 -1.12 -6.07
C ILE A 47 4.91 0.19 -6.85
N VAL A 48 3.97 1.13 -6.71
CA VAL A 48 4.03 2.42 -7.40
C VAL A 48 5.21 3.27 -6.92
N THR A 49 5.52 3.24 -5.63
CA THR A 49 6.68 3.94 -5.06
C THR A 49 7.99 3.37 -5.62
N LEU A 50 8.12 2.04 -5.63
CA LEU A 50 9.30 1.34 -6.15
C LEU A 50 9.57 1.69 -7.61
N LEU A 51 8.53 1.75 -8.44
CA LEU A 51 8.65 2.01 -9.87
C LEU A 51 8.90 3.49 -10.21
N SER A 52 8.54 4.43 -9.33
CA SER A 52 8.52 5.86 -9.66
C SER A 52 9.62 6.70 -9.01
N LYS A 53 10.15 6.29 -7.85
CA LYS A 53 11.04 7.14 -7.04
C LYS A 53 12.54 6.91 -7.26
N GLY A 54 12.93 5.95 -8.10
CA GLY A 54 14.35 5.68 -8.40
C GLY A 54 15.13 5.24 -7.17
N LEU A 55 14.53 4.38 -6.34
CA LEU A 55 15.11 3.94 -5.07
C LEU A 55 16.23 2.91 -5.27
N SER A 56 17.14 2.81 -4.30
CA SER A 56 18.12 1.73 -4.22
C SER A 56 17.45 0.43 -3.79
N TYR A 57 17.22 -0.50 -4.72
CA TYR A 57 16.55 -1.77 -4.43
C TYR A 57 17.26 -2.63 -3.37
N PRO A 58 18.61 -2.71 -3.30
CA PRO A 58 19.27 -3.43 -2.21
C PRO A 58 18.89 -2.89 -0.83
N LEU A 59 18.84 -1.56 -0.67
CA LEU A 59 18.42 -0.95 0.59
C LEU A 59 16.94 -1.21 0.90
N VAL A 60 16.07 -1.14 -0.11
CA VAL A 60 14.64 -1.42 0.10
C VAL A 60 14.41 -2.87 0.50
N ILE A 61 15.08 -3.83 -0.15
CA ILE A 61 14.96 -5.25 0.18
C ILE A 61 15.45 -5.50 1.61
N VAL A 62 16.62 -5.00 1.99
CA VAL A 62 17.16 -5.14 3.35
C VAL A 62 16.19 -4.54 4.38
N GLY A 63 15.66 -3.34 4.13
CA GLY A 63 14.69 -2.70 5.00
C GLY A 63 13.39 -3.49 5.14
N LEU A 64 12.86 -4.02 4.03
CA LEU A 64 11.64 -4.82 4.03
C LEU A 64 11.83 -6.15 4.77
N SER A 65 12.97 -6.83 4.56
CA SER A 65 13.29 -8.08 5.24
C SER A 65 13.48 -7.89 6.75
N LEU A 66 14.20 -6.86 7.18
CA LEU A 66 14.41 -6.57 8.60
C LEU A 66 13.10 -6.14 9.26
N GLY A 67 12.32 -5.26 8.63
CA GLY A 67 11.07 -4.76 9.18
C GLY A 67 9.95 -5.80 9.20
N GLY A 68 9.91 -6.72 8.23
CA GLY A 68 8.89 -7.78 8.17
C GLY A 68 9.19 -9.01 9.03
N ALA A 69 10.43 -9.18 9.50
CA ALA A 69 10.85 -10.31 10.32
C ALA A 69 10.61 -10.13 11.83
N VAL A 70 10.34 -8.90 12.28
CA VAL A 70 10.09 -8.53 13.69
C VAL A 70 8.62 -8.22 13.87
#